data_AF-A0A434QWG2-F1
#
_entry.id   AF-A0A434QWG2-F1
#
_cell.length_a   1.000
_cell.length_b   1.000
_cell.length_c   1.000
_cell.angle_alpha   90.00
_cell.angle_beta   90.00
_cell.angle_gamma   90.00
#
_symmetry.space_group_name_H-M   'P 1'
#
loop_
_entity.id
_entity.type
_entity.pdbx_description
1 polymer ?
#
loop_
_entity_poly.entity_id
_entity_poly.type
_entity_poly.pdbx_seq_one_letter_code
_entity_poly.pdbx_strand_id
1 'polypeptide(L)' 'PRALLDAPNTSLLPHVGSASDHTRRAMADLCVDNLISWFGEHRPLTPVPETINVKPRA' A
#
# COMPACT_ATOMS: atom_id res chain seq x y z
N PRO A 1 0.96 9.41 22.67
CA PRO A 1 1.56 9.71 23.99
C PRO A 1 1.06 11.05 24.51
N ARG A 2 0.90 11.23 25.84
CA ARG A 2 0.38 12.49 26.39
C ARG A 2 1.25 13.70 26.02
N ALA A 3 2.58 13.54 26.10
CA ALA A 3 3.55 14.56 25.71
C ALA A 3 3.40 15.04 24.25
N LEU A 4 2.97 14.18 23.32
CA LEU A 4 2.73 14.59 21.93
C LEU A 4 1.40 15.35 21.80
N LEU A 5 0.36 14.95 22.52
CA LEU A 5 -0.94 15.63 22.50
C LEU A 5 -0.87 17.03 23.12
N ASP A 6 -0.01 17.22 24.11
CA ASP A 6 0.17 18.50 24.82
C ASP A 6 1.18 19.45 24.10
N ALA A 7 1.91 18.98 23.08
CA ALA A 7 2.93 19.77 22.41
C ALA A 7 2.28 20.87 21.53
N PRO A 8 2.54 22.18 21.78
CA PRO A 8 1.79 23.28 21.16
C PRO A 8 2.14 23.50 19.68
N ASN A 9 3.22 22.89 19.20
CA ASN A 9 3.77 23.04 17.86
C ASN A 9 3.57 21.79 16.99
N THR A 10 2.58 20.96 17.31
CA THR A 10 2.35 19.70 16.61
C THR A 10 0.95 19.62 15.99
N SER A 11 0.87 18.92 14.85
CA SER A 11 -0.38 18.50 14.23
C SER A 11 -0.34 16.97 14.14
N LEU A 12 -1.35 16.32 14.72
CA LEU A 12 -1.39 14.86 14.84
C LEU A 12 -2.55 14.33 14.02
N LEU A 13 -2.25 13.40 13.12
CA LEU A 13 -3.22 12.77 12.23
C LEU A 13 -3.23 11.25 12.47
N PRO A 14 -4.41 10.60 12.52
CA PRO A 14 -4.51 9.16 12.79
C PRO A 14 -4.25 8.32 11.52
N HIS A 15 -3.06 8.47 10.92
CA HIS A 15 -2.64 7.73 9.72
C HIS A 15 -3.60 7.90 8.52
N VAL A 16 -4.07 9.13 8.26
CA VAL A 16 -5.08 9.40 7.22
C VAL A 16 -4.51 9.92 5.89
N GLY A 17 -3.20 9.78 5.67
CA GLY A 17 -2.50 10.38 4.51
C GLY A 17 -3.07 9.97 3.14
N SER A 18 -3.61 8.76 3.00
CA SER A 18 -4.25 8.25 1.78
C SER A 18 -5.75 7.93 1.95
N ALA A 19 -6.36 8.34 3.07
CA ALA A 19 -7.66 7.84 3.53
C ALA A 19 -8.88 8.51 2.87
N SER A 20 -8.81 8.84 1.57
CA SER A 20 -10.01 9.20 0.80
C SER A 20 -10.65 7.94 0.20
N ASP A 21 -11.98 7.93 0.00
CA ASP A 21 -12.67 6.82 -0.64
C ASP A 21 -12.09 6.51 -2.02
N HIS A 22 -11.82 7.54 -2.81
CA HIS A 22 -11.26 7.39 -4.15
C HIS A 22 -9.86 6.76 -4.11
N THR A 23 -8.94 7.30 -3.30
CA THR A 23 -7.57 6.79 -3.21
C THR A 23 -7.53 5.38 -2.64
N ARG A 24 -8.34 5.08 -1.61
CA ARG A 24 -8.39 3.74 -1.01
C ARG A 24 -8.95 2.69 -1.96
N ARG A 25 -9.91 3.05 -2.81
CA ARG A 25 -10.41 2.18 -3.91
C ARG A 25 -9.31 1.90 -4.92
N ALA A 26 -8.63 2.93 -5.42
CA ALA A 26 -7.53 2.76 -6.38
C ALA A 26 -6.37 1.89 -5.82
N MET A 27 -6.05 2.04 -4.54
CA MET A 27 -5.07 1.17 -3.87
C MET A 27 -5.55 -0.29 -3.78
N ALA A 28 -6.84 -0.50 -3.50
CA ALA A 28 -7.43 -1.84 -3.44
C ALA A 28 -7.45 -2.51 -4.82
N ASP A 29 -7.82 -1.75 -5.87
CA ASP A 29 -7.79 -2.20 -7.25
C ASP A 29 -6.36 -2.64 -7.63
N LEU A 30 -5.35 -1.80 -7.37
CA LEU A 30 -3.95 -2.14 -7.63
C LEU A 30 -3.49 -3.40 -6.87
N CYS A 31 -3.94 -3.59 -5.61
CA CYS A 31 -3.62 -4.81 -4.86
C CYS A 31 -4.21 -6.07 -5.55
N VAL A 32 -5.46 -6.00 -6.00
CA VAL A 32 -6.13 -7.11 -6.69
C VAL A 32 -5.51 -7.35 -8.07
N ASP A 33 -5.24 -6.30 -8.84
CA ASP A 33 -4.63 -6.38 -10.16
C ASP A 33 -3.24 -7.02 -10.12
N ASN A 34 -2.46 -6.77 -9.06
CA ASN A 34 -1.20 -7.47 -8.83
C ASN A 34 -1.39 -8.99 -8.68
N LEU A 35 -2.44 -9.45 -7.99
CA LEU A 35 -2.75 -10.88 -7.84
C LEU A 35 -3.23 -11.49 -9.16
N ILE A 36 -4.12 -10.79 -9.86
CA ILE A 36 -4.60 -11.22 -11.18
C ILE A 36 -3.43 -11.38 -12.15
N SER A 37 -2.56 -10.37 -12.23
CA SER A 37 -1.36 -10.40 -13.08
C SER A 37 -0.38 -11.49 -12.66
N TRP A 38 -0.19 -11.73 -11.34
CA TRP A 38 0.68 -12.79 -10.85
C TRP A 38 0.26 -14.19 -11.34
N PHE A 39 -1.04 -14.52 -11.26
CA PHE A 39 -1.54 -15.83 -11.67
C PHE A 39 -1.85 -15.93 -13.17
N GLY A 40 -2.14 -14.82 -13.85
CA GLY A 40 -2.43 -14.80 -15.29
C GLY A 40 -1.18 -14.62 -16.16
N GLU A 41 -0.34 -13.64 -15.81
CA GLU A 41 0.84 -13.22 -16.58
C GLU A 41 2.18 -13.66 -15.97
N HIS A 42 2.14 -14.36 -14.84
CA HIS A 42 3.33 -14.84 -14.14
C HIS A 42 4.28 -13.72 -13.65
N ARG A 43 3.74 -12.52 -13.42
CA ARG A 43 4.46 -11.36 -12.86
C ARG A 43 3.49 -10.41 -12.15
N PRO A 44 3.89 -9.71 -11.08
CA PRO A 44 3.08 -8.64 -10.49
C PRO A 44 3.26 -7.33 -11.28
N LEU A 45 2.32 -6.39 -11.15
CA LEU A 45 2.40 -5.08 -11.78
C LEU A 45 3.43 -4.17 -11.09
N THR A 46 3.48 -4.20 -9.76
CA THR A 46 4.35 -3.34 -8.96
C THR A 46 5.10 -4.17 -7.90
N PRO A 47 6.09 -5.00 -8.29
CA PRO A 47 6.92 -5.73 -7.35
C PRO A 47 7.75 -4.80 -6.47
N VAL A 48 7.98 -5.21 -5.23
CA VAL A 48 8.96 -4.53 -4.36
C VAL A 48 10.39 -4.91 -4.76
N PRO A 49 11.39 -4.04 -4.53
CA PRO A 49 12.78 -4.30 -4.91
C PRO A 49 13.35 -5.62 -4.38
N GLU A 50 13.00 -5.99 -3.15
CA GLU A 50 13.49 -7.19 -2.46
C GLU A 50 13.04 -8.49 -3.13
N THR A 51 11.97 -8.45 -3.92
CA THR A 51 11.35 -9.64 -4.54
C THR A 51 11.31 -9.59 -6.07
N ILE A 52 12.09 -8.72 -6.71
CA ILE A 52 12.07 -8.56 -8.18
C ILE A 52 12.39 -9.85 -8.95
N ASN A 53 13.15 -10.76 -8.33
CA ASN A 53 13.56 -12.04 -8.93
C ASN A 53 12.67 -13.22 -8.52
N VAL A 54 11.65 -13.00 -7.67
CA VAL A 54 10.74 -14.07 -7.24
C VAL A 54 9.81 -14.43 -8.40
N LYS A 55 9.76 -15.73 -8.72
CA LYS A 55 8.94 -16.27 -9.81
C LYS A 55 7.74 -17.06 -9.26
N PRO A 56 6.60 -17.06 -9.95
CA PRO A 56 5.50 -17.95 -9.60
C PRO A 56 5.94 -19.40 -9.69
N ARG A 57 5.35 -20.24 -8.83
CA ARG A 57 5.52 -21.69 -8.94
C ARG A 57 4.76 -22.19 -10.17
N ALA A 58 5.34 -23.17 -10.85
CA ALA A 58 4.72 -23.90 -11.94
C ALA A 58 3.54 -24.76 -11.45
#